data_AF-A0A944ULB0-F1
#
_entry.id   AF-A0A944ULB0-F1
#
_cell.length_a   1.000
_cell.length_b   1.000
_cell.length_c   1.000
_cell.angle_alpha   90.00
_cell.angle_beta   90.00
_cell.angle_gamma   90.00
#
_symmetry.space_group_name_H-M   'P 1'
#
loop_
_entity.id
_entity.type
_entity.pdbx_description
1 polymer ?
#
loop_
_entity_poly.entity_id
_entity_poly.type
_entity_poly.pdbx_seq_one_letter_code
_entity_poly.pdbx_strand_id
1 'polypeptide(L)'
;MSFEEIRVVCVVYVSALAPLIYLIYKRDTLPTSVLSLYACIFIACAFGWELWFTYGWVDGDPVNIRRSAALNTWLPQNINWLMNSLADAGTIGLGGLYLTWLLCSRDNAIFIRWSWRAFSIFMLWCIAQNIGVEMFLYHDQLAQGKILSWAPLAPFGSYYNPELFSFNGRRIMFQTQIPWIILPAIIYKGAIFLNKEK
;
A
#
# COMPACT_ATOMS: atom_id res chain seq x y z
N MET A 1 -0.89 -20.84 16.05
CA MET A 1 -0.91 -19.48 15.49
C MET A 1 -0.92 -18.52 16.66
N SER A 2 0.02 -17.58 16.71
CA SER A 2 0.15 -16.59 17.79
C SER A 2 -0.88 -15.46 17.64
N PHE A 3 -1.06 -14.67 18.69
CA PHE A 3 -1.91 -13.47 18.64
C PHE A 3 -1.46 -12.48 17.56
N GLU A 4 -0.14 -12.29 17.42
CA GLU A 4 0.45 -11.42 16.41
C GLU A 4 0.10 -11.89 15.00
N GLU A 5 0.18 -13.20 14.73
CA GLU A 5 -0.17 -13.78 13.43
C GLU A 5 -1.66 -13.61 13.10
N ILE A 6 -2.54 -13.83 14.08
CA ILE A 6 -3.99 -13.61 13.93
C ILE A 6 -4.25 -12.14 13.60
N ARG A 7 -3.62 -11.21 14.32
CA ARG A 7 -3.75 -9.77 14.06
C ARG A 7 -3.36 -9.45 12.63
N VAL A 8 -2.24 -9.97 12.15
CA VAL A 8 -1.78 -9.76 10.76
C VAL A 8 -2.85 -10.21 9.77
N VAL A 9 -3.33 -11.45 9.89
CA VAL A 9 -4.36 -12.00 9.00
C VAL A 9 -5.62 -11.13 9.03
N CYS A 10 -6.16 -10.85 10.21
CA CYS A 10 -7.39 -10.07 10.36
C CYS A 10 -7.27 -8.67 9.77
N VAL A 11 -6.19 -7.93 10.08
CA VAL A 11 -5.98 -6.57 9.57
C VAL A 11 -5.87 -6.58 8.05
N VAL A 12 -5.09 -7.49 7.46
CA VAL A 12 -4.92 -7.58 6.01
C VAL A 12 -6.25 -7.83 5.30
N TYR A 13 -7.02 -8.83 5.74
CA TYR A 13 -8.30 -9.15 5.12
C TYR A 13 -9.33 -8.03 5.32
N VAL A 14 -9.41 -7.43 6.51
CA VAL A 14 -10.37 -6.34 6.76
C VAL A 14 -10.02 -5.10 5.95
N SER A 15 -8.75 -4.70 5.93
CA SER A 15 -8.29 -3.56 5.13
C SER A 15 -8.46 -3.79 3.63
N ALA A 16 -8.32 -5.02 3.14
CA ALA A 16 -8.56 -5.34 1.73
C ALA A 16 -10.05 -5.37 1.37
N LEU A 17 -10.85 -6.10 2.15
CA LEU A 17 -12.22 -6.44 1.78
C LEU A 17 -13.23 -5.37 2.16
N ALA A 18 -13.07 -4.67 3.30
CA ALA A 18 -14.07 -3.69 3.73
C ALA A 18 -14.23 -2.52 2.73
N PRO A 19 -13.15 -1.90 2.21
CA PRO A 19 -13.28 -0.87 1.18
C PRO A 19 -13.85 -1.43 -0.12
N LEU A 20 -13.42 -2.62 -0.54
CA LEU A 20 -13.91 -3.26 -1.76
C LEU A 20 -15.42 -3.55 -1.69
N ILE A 21 -15.89 -4.13 -0.58
CA ILE A 21 -17.31 -4.40 -0.34
C ILE A 21 -18.10 -3.10 -0.34
N TYR A 22 -17.58 -2.04 0.31
CA TYR A 22 -18.23 -0.73 0.31
C TYR A 22 -18.36 -0.16 -1.11
N LEU A 23 -17.29 -0.22 -1.92
CA LEU A 23 -17.30 0.25 -3.31
C LEU A 23 -18.32 -0.52 -4.17
N ILE A 24 -18.40 -1.84 -4.01
CA ILE A 24 -19.38 -2.68 -4.73
C ILE A 24 -20.81 -2.32 -4.28
N TYR A 25 -21.04 -2.21 -2.97
CA TYR A 25 -22.35 -1.85 -2.42
C TYR A 25 -22.82 -0.46 -2.85
N LYS A 26 -21.89 0.49 -3.02
CA LYS A 26 -22.18 1.87 -3.44
C LYS A 26 -21.93 2.13 -4.92
N ARG A 27 -21.71 1.11 -5.75
CA ARG A 27 -21.32 1.26 -7.15
C ARG A 27 -22.29 2.11 -7.98
N ASP A 28 -23.59 2.03 -7.68
CA ASP A 28 -24.63 2.74 -8.44
C ASP A 28 -24.76 4.21 -8.01
N THR A 29 -24.14 4.58 -6.88
CA THR A 29 -24.16 5.95 -6.31
C THR A 29 -22.83 6.67 -6.46
N LEU A 30 -21.72 5.92 -6.52
CA LEU A 30 -20.39 6.50 -6.62
C LEU A 30 -20.06 6.85 -8.07
N PRO A 31 -19.33 7.96 -8.30
CA PRO A 31 -18.82 8.26 -9.63
C PRO A 31 -17.94 7.13 -10.16
N THR A 32 -18.08 6.79 -11.44
CA THR A 32 -17.23 5.79 -12.13
C THR A 32 -15.73 6.12 -12.02
N SER A 33 -15.38 7.41 -11.87
CA SER A 33 -13.99 7.84 -11.65
C SER A 33 -13.39 7.25 -10.37
N VAL A 34 -14.18 7.03 -9.31
CA VAL A 34 -13.72 6.42 -8.06
C VAL A 34 -13.37 4.94 -8.27
N LEU A 35 -14.22 4.19 -8.97
CA LEU A 35 -13.97 2.79 -9.29
C LEU A 35 -12.78 2.62 -10.25
N SER A 36 -12.68 3.51 -11.24
CA SER A 36 -11.55 3.54 -12.17
C SER A 36 -10.25 3.85 -11.44
N LEU A 37 -10.27 4.83 -10.55
CA LEU A 37 -9.11 5.17 -9.72
C LEU A 37 -8.71 4.01 -8.82
N TYR A 38 -9.66 3.34 -8.15
CA TYR A 38 -9.39 2.15 -7.35
C TYR A 38 -8.68 1.06 -8.16
N ALA A 39 -9.20 0.75 -9.35
CA ALA A 39 -8.61 -0.25 -10.23
C ALA A 39 -7.20 0.14 -10.69
N CYS A 40 -6.97 1.41 -11.04
CA CYS A 40 -5.65 1.92 -11.39
C CYS A 40 -4.66 1.81 -10.23
N ILE A 41 -5.07 2.16 -9.00
CA ILE A 41 -4.20 2.04 -7.82
C ILE A 41 -3.88 0.56 -7.56
N PHE A 42 -4.88 -0.31 -7.60
CA PHE A 42 -4.70 -1.76 -7.44
C PHE A 42 -3.66 -2.32 -8.42
N ILE A 43 -3.79 -1.98 -9.71
CA ILE A 43 -2.84 -2.39 -10.75
C ILE A 43 -1.45 -1.83 -10.45
N ALA A 44 -1.35 -0.55 -10.07
CA ALA A 44 -0.08 0.10 -9.76
C ALA A 44 0.63 -0.56 -8.57
N CYS A 45 -0.09 -0.94 -7.50
CA CYS A 45 0.49 -1.64 -6.35
C CYS A 45 0.90 -3.08 -6.72
N ALA A 46 0.00 -3.81 -7.39
CA ALA A 46 0.21 -5.20 -7.81
C ALA A 46 1.49 -5.36 -8.64
N PHE A 47 1.59 -4.61 -9.73
CA PHE A 47 2.74 -4.69 -10.65
C PHE A 47 3.91 -3.82 -10.21
N GLY A 48 3.68 -2.80 -9.39
CA GLY A 48 4.72 -1.90 -8.91
C GLY A 48 5.63 -2.53 -7.88
N TRP A 49 5.08 -3.33 -6.95
CA TRP A 49 5.89 -4.05 -5.97
C TRP A 49 5.26 -5.31 -5.37
N GLU A 50 3.93 -5.40 -5.22
CA GLU A 50 3.34 -6.49 -4.42
C GLU A 50 3.63 -7.88 -4.98
N LEU A 51 3.55 -8.06 -6.31
CA LEU A 51 3.92 -9.32 -6.95
C LEU A 51 5.42 -9.61 -6.77
N TRP A 52 6.27 -8.63 -6.99
CA TRP A 52 7.73 -8.77 -6.87
C TRP A 52 8.14 -9.15 -5.45
N PHE A 53 7.64 -8.45 -4.45
CA PHE A 53 7.92 -8.73 -3.03
C PHE A 53 7.31 -10.04 -2.58
N THR A 54 6.14 -10.40 -3.11
CA THR A 54 5.47 -11.67 -2.76
C THR A 54 6.20 -12.88 -3.32
N TYR A 55 6.64 -12.82 -4.58
CA TYR A 55 7.26 -13.96 -5.26
C TYR A 55 8.79 -13.97 -5.22
N GLY A 56 9.45 -12.88 -4.83
CA GLY A 56 10.91 -12.84 -4.82
C GLY A 56 11.52 -12.90 -6.22
N TRP A 57 10.86 -12.34 -7.25
CA TRP A 57 11.22 -12.62 -8.65
C TRP A 57 12.64 -12.20 -9.05
N VAL A 58 13.18 -11.14 -8.46
CA VAL A 58 14.51 -10.63 -8.79
C VAL A 58 15.27 -10.34 -7.50
N ASP A 59 16.27 -11.19 -7.23
CA ASP A 59 17.21 -11.06 -6.11
C ASP A 59 16.53 -10.80 -4.76
N GLY A 60 15.46 -11.54 -4.48
CA GLY A 60 14.76 -11.49 -3.21
C GLY A 60 14.11 -12.81 -2.84
N ASP A 61 13.76 -12.92 -1.57
CA ASP A 61 13.14 -14.11 -1.00
C ASP A 61 11.62 -14.05 -1.18
N PRO A 62 10.97 -15.14 -1.66
CA PRO A 62 9.52 -15.20 -1.68
C PRO A 62 8.93 -15.07 -0.28
N VAL A 63 7.72 -14.51 -0.19
CA VAL A 63 7.08 -14.22 1.10
C VAL A 63 6.88 -15.47 1.95
N ASN A 64 6.77 -16.64 1.32
CA ASN A 64 6.55 -17.90 2.02
C ASN A 64 7.75 -18.35 2.86
N ILE A 65 8.99 -18.02 2.46
CA ILE A 65 10.18 -18.31 3.27
C ILE A 65 10.47 -17.20 4.28
N ARG A 66 9.96 -15.99 4.03
CA ARG A 66 10.11 -14.82 4.92
C ARG A 66 9.15 -14.81 6.11
N ARG A 67 8.24 -15.78 6.25
CA ARG A 67 7.24 -15.80 7.36
C ARG A 67 6.95 -17.21 7.86
N SER A 68 6.20 -17.30 8.95
CA SER A 68 5.86 -18.57 9.59
C SER A 68 4.95 -19.46 8.73
N ALA A 69 4.98 -20.76 9.01
CA ALA A 69 4.08 -21.73 8.38
C ALA A 69 2.60 -21.39 8.63
N ALA A 70 2.25 -20.90 9.82
CA ALA A 70 0.88 -20.49 10.14
C ALA A 70 0.40 -19.35 9.23
N LEU A 71 1.20 -18.30 9.03
CA LEU A 71 0.86 -17.21 8.11
C LEU A 71 0.75 -17.69 6.66
N ASN A 72 1.59 -18.64 6.25
CA ASN A 72 1.47 -19.25 4.92
C ASN A 72 0.18 -20.03 4.70
N THR A 73 -0.37 -20.65 5.75
CA THR A 73 -1.66 -21.34 5.67
C THR A 73 -2.82 -20.35 5.53
N TRP A 74 -2.83 -19.27 6.30
CA TRP A 74 -3.98 -18.36 6.39
C TRP A 74 -3.96 -17.19 5.40
N LEU A 75 -2.78 -16.80 4.95
CA LEU A 75 -2.60 -15.79 3.90
C LEU A 75 -1.63 -16.35 2.84
N PRO A 76 -2.00 -17.38 2.05
CA PRO A 76 -1.10 -18.03 1.10
C PRO A 76 -0.43 -17.05 0.14
N GLN A 77 0.75 -17.37 -0.36
CA GLN A 77 1.52 -16.50 -1.25
C GLN A 77 0.69 -15.96 -2.42
N ASN A 78 -0.11 -16.81 -3.07
CA ASN A 78 -0.96 -16.41 -4.20
C ASN A 78 -2.15 -15.52 -3.82
N ILE A 79 -2.46 -15.41 -2.52
CA ILE A 79 -3.49 -14.52 -1.96
C ILE A 79 -2.85 -13.26 -1.37
N ASN A 80 -1.60 -13.36 -0.89
CA ASN A 80 -0.89 -12.28 -0.21
C ASN A 80 -0.79 -11.00 -1.05
N TRP A 81 -0.27 -11.12 -2.28
CA TRP A 81 -0.12 -9.96 -3.17
C TRP A 81 -1.48 -9.32 -3.47
N LEU A 82 -2.52 -10.14 -3.63
CA LEU A 82 -3.86 -9.70 -3.96
C LEU A 82 -4.47 -8.91 -2.80
N MET A 83 -4.41 -9.46 -1.58
CA MET A 83 -4.97 -8.79 -0.40
C MET A 83 -4.24 -7.49 -0.09
N ASN A 84 -2.90 -7.48 -0.16
CA ASN A 84 -2.13 -6.24 0.07
C ASN A 84 -2.43 -5.19 -1.00
N SER A 85 -2.45 -5.56 -2.28
CA SER A 85 -2.78 -4.61 -3.36
C SER A 85 -4.19 -4.02 -3.22
N LEU A 86 -5.17 -4.82 -2.77
CA LEU A 86 -6.54 -4.36 -2.52
C LEU A 86 -6.62 -3.42 -1.31
N ALA A 87 -5.86 -3.71 -0.23
CA ALA A 87 -5.77 -2.85 0.94
C ALA A 87 -5.08 -1.52 0.60
N ASP A 88 -4.03 -1.56 -0.20
CA ASP A 88 -3.33 -0.37 -0.68
C ASP A 88 -4.23 0.50 -1.54
N ALA A 89 -5.00 -0.09 -2.45
CA ALA A 89 -5.95 0.66 -3.28
C ALA A 89 -7.08 1.28 -2.46
N GLY A 90 -7.64 0.51 -1.53
CA GLY A 90 -8.82 0.90 -0.76
C GLY A 90 -8.48 1.75 0.45
N THR A 91 -7.88 1.14 1.46
CA THR A 91 -7.59 1.77 2.75
C THR A 91 -6.57 2.90 2.60
N ILE A 92 -5.48 2.67 1.86
CA ILE A 92 -4.39 3.66 1.80
C ILE A 92 -4.65 4.71 0.73
N GLY A 93 -4.90 4.27 -0.50
CA GLY A 93 -5.11 5.14 -1.66
C GLY A 93 -6.39 5.95 -1.55
N LEU A 94 -7.56 5.32 -1.70
CA LEU A 94 -8.84 6.03 -1.62
C LEU A 94 -9.10 6.61 -0.23
N GLY A 95 -8.83 5.83 0.83
CA GLY A 95 -8.99 6.29 2.21
C GLY A 95 -8.10 7.51 2.53
N GLY A 96 -6.86 7.51 2.03
CA GLY A 96 -5.95 8.64 2.17
C GLY A 96 -6.38 9.88 1.39
N LEU A 97 -6.89 9.71 0.17
CA LEU A 97 -7.47 10.83 -0.60
C LEU A 97 -8.72 11.40 0.08
N TYR A 98 -9.57 10.55 0.65
CA TYR A 98 -10.73 10.98 1.43
C TYR A 98 -10.33 11.76 2.68
N LEU A 99 -9.34 11.26 3.44
CA LEU A 99 -8.77 11.98 4.59
C LEU A 99 -8.19 13.33 4.16
N THR A 100 -7.45 13.36 3.05
CA THR A 100 -6.89 14.58 2.48
C THR A 100 -7.98 15.60 2.15
N TRP A 101 -9.08 15.15 1.54
CA TRP A 101 -10.25 16.00 1.26
C TRP A 101 -10.86 16.58 2.54
N LEU A 102 -11.00 15.78 3.60
CA LEU A 102 -11.49 16.27 4.90
C LEU A 102 -10.55 17.33 5.49
N LEU A 103 -9.22 17.11 5.45
CA LEU A 103 -8.20 18.03 5.97
C LEU A 103 -8.01 19.28 5.10
N CYS A 104 -8.45 19.23 3.85
CA CYS A 104 -8.59 20.37 2.94
C CYS A 104 -10.00 20.99 2.98
N SER A 105 -10.70 20.87 4.12
CA SER A 105 -12.00 21.52 4.35
C SER A 105 -13.07 21.13 3.33
N ARG A 106 -13.00 19.90 2.81
CA ARG A 106 -13.91 19.36 1.78
C ARG A 106 -13.89 20.13 0.46
N ASP A 107 -12.77 20.76 0.13
CA ASP A 107 -12.59 21.46 -1.13
C ASP A 107 -12.45 20.48 -2.30
N ASN A 108 -13.45 20.42 -3.18
CA ASN A 108 -13.43 19.59 -4.38
C ASN A 108 -12.40 20.04 -5.42
N ALA A 109 -11.91 21.29 -5.35
CA ALA A 109 -10.91 21.79 -6.29
C ALA A 109 -9.60 21.00 -6.24
N ILE A 110 -9.29 20.34 -5.10
CA ILE A 110 -8.09 19.50 -4.98
C ILE A 110 -8.10 18.31 -5.93
N PHE A 111 -9.28 17.88 -6.41
CA PHE A 111 -9.42 16.79 -7.38
C PHE A 111 -9.59 17.29 -8.82
N ILE A 112 -9.49 18.60 -9.05
CA ILE A 112 -9.61 19.22 -10.39
C ILE A 112 -8.27 19.85 -10.82
N ARG A 113 -7.52 20.40 -9.86
CA ARG A 113 -6.21 21.01 -10.09
C ARG A 113 -5.21 20.54 -9.03
N TRP A 114 -3.94 20.53 -9.42
CA TRP A 114 -2.86 20.18 -8.50
C TRP A 114 -2.80 21.17 -7.34
N SER A 115 -2.85 20.66 -6.11
CA SER A 115 -2.63 21.42 -4.89
C SER A 115 -1.46 20.84 -4.13
N TRP A 116 -0.40 21.62 -3.95
CA TRP A 116 0.76 21.20 -3.15
C TRP A 116 0.38 20.90 -1.70
N ARG A 117 -0.59 21.64 -1.14
CA ARG A 117 -1.11 21.36 0.20
C ARG A 117 -1.75 19.98 0.27
N ALA A 118 -2.66 19.66 -0.64
CA ALA A 118 -3.34 18.36 -0.66
C ALA A 118 -2.35 17.22 -0.93
N PHE A 119 -1.43 17.42 -1.88
CA PHE A 119 -0.38 16.45 -2.17
C PHE A 119 0.50 16.17 -0.94
N SER A 120 0.96 17.19 -0.22
CA SER A 120 1.80 17.00 0.98
C SER A 120 1.07 16.25 2.09
N ILE A 121 -0.23 16.52 2.30
CA ILE A 121 -1.05 15.78 3.28
C ILE A 121 -1.17 14.31 2.87
N PHE A 122 -1.48 14.06 1.60
CA PHE A 122 -1.64 12.69 1.09
C PHE A 122 -0.33 11.90 1.12
N MET A 123 0.78 12.54 0.73
CA MET A 123 2.13 11.98 0.81
C MET A 123 2.50 11.62 2.25
N LEU A 124 2.26 12.54 3.20
CA LEU A 124 2.51 12.29 4.62
C LEU A 124 1.68 11.11 5.13
N TRP A 125 0.42 11.01 4.73
CA TRP A 125 -0.43 9.86 5.05
C TRP A 125 0.16 8.54 4.53
N CYS A 126 0.53 8.47 3.25
CA CYS A 126 1.09 7.26 2.66
C CYS A 126 2.39 6.80 3.36
N ILE A 127 3.31 7.73 3.63
CA ILE A 127 4.56 7.42 4.34
C ILE A 127 4.28 6.99 5.78
N ALA A 128 3.47 7.76 6.52
CA ALA A 128 3.17 7.45 7.92
C ALA A 128 2.44 6.11 8.08
N GLN A 129 1.51 5.81 7.16
CA GLN A 129 0.80 4.54 7.16
C GLN A 129 1.76 3.37 6.89
N ASN A 130 2.65 3.50 5.91
CA ASN A 130 3.61 2.43 5.58
C ASN A 130 4.59 2.18 6.73
N ILE A 131 5.07 3.24 7.38
CA ILE A 131 5.85 3.14 8.63
C ILE A 131 5.06 2.35 9.69
N GLY A 132 3.77 2.66 9.87
CA GLY A 132 2.91 1.93 10.79
C GLY A 132 2.77 0.43 10.43
N VAL A 133 2.57 0.12 9.15
CA VAL A 133 2.47 -1.28 8.68
C VAL A 133 3.78 -2.03 8.89
N GLU A 134 4.91 -1.46 8.52
CA GLU A 134 6.22 -2.08 8.68
C GLU A 134 6.55 -2.29 10.17
N MET A 135 6.27 -1.30 11.02
CA MET A 135 6.56 -1.41 12.44
C MET A 135 5.60 -2.32 13.19
N PHE A 136 4.31 -2.39 12.85
CA PHE A 136 3.32 -3.09 13.68
C PHE A 136 2.71 -4.35 13.04
N LEU A 137 2.78 -4.49 11.72
CA LEU A 137 2.17 -5.61 11.01
C LEU A 137 3.23 -6.55 10.42
N TYR A 138 4.23 -5.99 9.75
CA TYR A 138 5.16 -6.76 8.92
C TYR A 138 6.61 -6.78 9.42
N HIS A 139 6.85 -6.30 10.64
CA HIS A 139 8.18 -6.27 11.23
C HIS A 139 8.92 -7.61 11.08
N ASP A 140 8.25 -8.73 11.40
CA ASP A 140 8.87 -10.04 11.31
C ASP A 140 9.15 -10.44 9.85
N GLN A 141 8.31 -10.04 8.89
CA GLN A 141 8.45 -10.39 7.47
C GLN A 141 9.54 -9.57 6.76
N LEU A 142 9.86 -8.41 7.32
CA LEU A 142 10.81 -7.41 6.81
C LEU A 142 12.07 -7.30 7.67
N ALA A 143 12.26 -8.25 8.60
CA ALA A 143 13.38 -8.28 9.51
C ALA A 143 14.74 -8.53 8.83
N GLN A 144 15.82 -8.28 9.57
CA GLN A 144 17.19 -8.47 9.10
C GLN A 144 17.40 -9.91 8.56
N GLY A 145 18.00 -10.00 7.38
CA GLY A 145 18.27 -11.26 6.68
C GLY A 145 17.14 -11.74 5.77
N LYS A 146 16.03 -11.01 5.67
CA LYS A 146 14.92 -11.30 4.75
C LYS A 146 14.99 -10.36 3.56
N ILE A 147 15.47 -10.87 2.43
CA ILE A 147 15.81 -10.03 1.28
C ILE A 147 14.53 -9.74 0.49
N LEU A 148 14.25 -8.46 0.22
CA LEU A 148 13.13 -8.06 -0.64
C LEU A 148 13.56 -7.99 -2.10
N SER A 149 12.70 -8.49 -2.98
CA SER A 149 12.92 -8.43 -4.43
C SER A 149 13.10 -6.98 -4.90
N TRP A 150 13.89 -6.80 -5.96
CA TRP A 150 13.76 -5.62 -6.79
C TRP A 150 12.33 -5.50 -7.34
N ALA A 151 11.84 -4.27 -7.52
CA ALA A 151 10.55 -4.01 -8.14
C ALA A 151 10.53 -2.67 -8.91
N PRO A 152 9.61 -2.47 -9.87
CA PRO A 152 9.50 -1.23 -10.64
C PRO A 152 9.36 0.04 -9.80
N LEU A 153 8.58 0.00 -8.70
CA LEU A 153 8.42 1.12 -7.77
C LEU A 153 9.36 1.04 -6.55
N ALA A 154 10.28 0.08 -6.53
CA ALA A 154 11.41 0.00 -5.60
C ALA A 154 12.72 -0.27 -6.37
N PRO A 155 13.13 0.64 -7.27
CA PRO A 155 14.12 0.38 -8.31
C PRO A 155 15.54 0.16 -7.80
N PHE A 156 15.85 0.58 -6.56
CA PHE A 156 17.15 0.31 -5.94
C PHE A 156 17.27 -1.11 -5.40
N GLY A 157 16.16 -1.83 -5.29
CA GLY A 157 16.10 -3.21 -4.79
C GLY A 157 16.82 -3.38 -3.46
N SER A 158 17.32 -4.58 -3.22
CA SER A 158 18.18 -4.88 -2.07
C SER A 158 19.62 -4.35 -2.24
N TYR A 159 19.98 -3.85 -3.41
CA TYR A 159 21.34 -3.39 -3.72
C TYR A 159 21.70 -2.08 -3.01
N TYR A 160 20.73 -1.17 -2.83
CA TYR A 160 20.87 0.03 -2.03
C TYR A 160 19.66 0.19 -1.11
N ASN A 161 19.77 -0.44 0.07
CA ASN A 161 18.71 -0.47 1.06
C ASN A 161 19.24 -0.12 2.48
N PRO A 162 19.65 1.15 2.71
CA PRO A 162 20.07 1.56 4.05
C PRO A 162 18.92 1.51 5.05
N GLU A 163 19.25 1.26 6.31
CA GLU A 163 18.32 1.46 7.43
C GLU A 163 18.06 2.96 7.59
N LEU A 164 16.79 3.36 7.57
CA LEU A 164 16.39 4.76 7.77
C LEU A 164 16.25 5.10 9.25
N PHE A 165 15.63 4.19 10.00
CA PHE A 165 15.35 4.36 11.42
C PHE A 165 15.09 3.01 12.09
N SER A 166 15.40 2.92 13.37
CA SER A 166 15.03 1.76 14.20
C SER A 166 14.50 2.16 15.57
N PHE A 167 13.53 1.38 16.05
CA PHE A 167 12.85 1.59 17.32
C PHE A 167 12.40 0.25 17.92
N ASN A 168 12.76 -0.01 19.17
CA ASN A 168 12.44 -1.25 19.89
C ASN A 168 12.78 -2.53 19.10
N GLY A 169 13.93 -2.54 18.42
CA GLY A 169 14.38 -3.67 17.60
C GLY A 169 13.68 -3.79 16.23
N ARG A 170 12.72 -2.90 15.94
CA ARG A 170 12.04 -2.83 14.64
C ARG A 170 12.72 -1.81 13.75
N ARG A 171 13.00 -2.20 12.51
CA ARG A 171 13.76 -1.38 11.56
C ARG A 171 12.85 -0.97 10.42
N ILE A 172 13.14 0.20 9.87
CA ILE A 172 12.51 0.73 8.68
C ILE A 172 13.59 0.85 7.62
N MET A 173 13.38 0.13 6.52
CA MET A 173 14.35 0.04 5.44
C MET A 173 14.01 1.04 4.32
N PHE A 174 15.01 1.56 3.62
CA PHE A 174 14.76 2.52 2.55
C PHE A 174 13.89 1.94 1.43
N GLN A 175 14.18 0.70 1.01
CA GLN A 175 13.52 0.02 -0.10
C GLN A 175 11.99 -0.07 0.07
N THR A 176 11.50 -0.27 1.29
CA THR A 176 10.06 -0.39 1.58
C THR A 176 9.34 0.97 1.55
N GLN A 177 10.08 2.08 1.69
CA GLN A 177 9.51 3.42 1.64
C GLN A 177 9.43 3.98 0.21
N ILE A 178 10.28 3.52 -0.71
CA ILE A 178 10.34 4.07 -2.08
C ILE A 178 8.99 4.01 -2.80
N PRO A 179 8.23 2.89 -2.78
CA PRO A 179 6.92 2.86 -3.42
C PRO A 179 5.99 3.96 -2.93
N TRP A 180 6.03 4.23 -1.62
CA TRP A 180 5.21 5.24 -0.95
C TRP A 180 5.74 6.66 -1.07
N ILE A 181 6.92 6.86 -1.64
CA ILE A 181 7.43 8.17 -2.06
C ILE A 181 7.01 8.45 -3.52
N ILE A 182 7.04 7.44 -4.38
CA ILE A 182 6.75 7.60 -5.82
C ILE A 182 5.25 7.59 -6.11
N LEU A 183 4.55 6.58 -5.59
CA LEU A 183 3.16 6.29 -5.95
C LEU A 183 2.17 7.40 -5.57
N PRO A 184 2.27 8.11 -4.43
CA PRO A 184 1.27 9.12 -4.07
C PRO A 184 1.14 10.23 -5.13
N ALA A 185 2.23 10.60 -5.79
CA ALA A 185 2.20 11.58 -6.88
C ALA A 185 1.42 11.06 -8.09
N ILE A 186 1.60 9.77 -8.43
CA ILE A 186 0.89 9.09 -9.51
C ILE A 186 -0.61 9.00 -9.18
N ILE A 187 -0.96 8.55 -7.96
CA ILE A 187 -2.35 8.44 -7.52
C ILE A 187 -3.04 9.79 -7.54
N TYR A 188 -2.43 10.83 -6.95
CA TYR A 188 -3.06 12.14 -6.86
C TYR A 188 -3.24 12.77 -8.25
N LYS A 189 -2.25 12.62 -9.13
CA LYS A 189 -2.37 13.05 -10.54
C LYS A 189 -3.45 12.26 -11.28
N GLY A 190 -3.56 10.95 -11.06
CA GLY A 190 -4.61 10.09 -11.62
C GLY A 190 -6.01 10.50 -11.15
N ALA A 191 -6.16 10.84 -9.87
CA ALA A 191 -7.41 11.35 -9.31
C ALA A 191 -7.84 12.67 -9.97
N ILE A 192 -6.89 13.56 -10.27
CA ILE A 192 -7.17 14.81 -11.01
C ILE A 192 -7.55 14.51 -12.45
N PHE A 193 -6.81 13.64 -13.13
CA PHE A 193 -7.07 13.29 -14.53
C PHE A 193 -8.47 12.70 -14.72
N LEU A 194 -8.85 11.72 -13.91
CA LEU A 194 -10.15 11.04 -13.99
C LEU A 194 -11.36 11.93 -13.63
N ASN A 195 -11.13 13.06 -12.97
CA ASN A 195 -12.19 14.04 -12.67
C ASN A 195 -12.24 15.21 -13.67
N LYS A 196 -11.23 15.37 -14.53
CA LYS A 196 -11.22 16.40 -15.60
C LYS A 196 -12.01 16.00 -16.84
N GLU A 197 -12.25 14.70 -17.06
CA GLU A 197 -13.00 14.20 -18.21
C GLU A 197 -14.54 14.28 -17.99
N LYS A 198 -15.00 15.13 -17.07
CA LYS A 198 -16.41 15.43 -16.80
C LYS A 198 -16.61 16.94 -16.73
#